data_AF-A0A941RZM8-F1
#
_entry.id   AF-A0A941RZM8-F1
#
_cell.length_a   1.000
_cell.length_b   1.000
_cell.length_c   1.000
_cell.angle_alpha   90.00
_cell.angle_beta   90.00
_cell.angle_gamma   90.00
#
_symmetry.space_group_name_H-M   'P 1'
#
loop_
_entity.id
_entity.type
_entity.pdbx_description
1 polymer ?
#
loop_
_entity_poly.entity_id
_entity_poly.type
_entity_poly.pdbx_seq_one_letter_code
_entity_poly.pdbx_strand_id
1 'polypeptide(L)'
;MKADNHELTPFENRGISRLSSGLVSRGLAEMTRLTAPHDMPDSDSDRAGASELSDTQLAVLLRDNPSVREQALAIWRAAPWTPVKATTVSYRDLVAILRSRPELIANRRLTVEIAESFVGGKQIDLSEFTAIDDAAAKVLGRHKGSRLCLNGLTELSAAAASGLAANGANILDLCGLTSLPEHVAAALACFKGGVLILGPPTISARVALALAGYRGSLHLDGLRSLPESVARALATKTSDSFWSHNLFFDGLQVLQESAAAALAQSNAKLHLNGLASLSTELASALSQHKGYVLTLDGVAELSHAVATELAQHSRRLTLDGLTTLDDRVAVALSTHRGESLSLAGLRTLSDAAAIALSRHSGNELWLGGIENLSNSALQFLVAKGGVLCLDGLRVLSDPGAAIVAEHKGIISLCGVTEISVSAARDFTQFQGKELCLNADVCNSSAVG
;
A
#
# COMPACT_ATOMS: atom_id res chain seq x y z
N MET A 1 -15.13 5.43 -38.07
CA MET A 1 -13.66 5.57 -37.91
C MET A 1 -13.32 7.05 -37.83
N LYS A 2 -13.32 7.60 -36.61
CA LYS A 2 -12.70 8.89 -36.28
C LYS A 2 -11.70 8.55 -35.18
N ALA A 3 -10.43 8.89 -35.39
CA ALA A 3 -9.39 8.74 -34.38
C ALA A 3 -9.40 10.00 -33.52
N ASP A 4 -9.64 9.82 -32.23
CA ASP A 4 -9.66 10.88 -31.24
C ASP A 4 -8.23 11.37 -30.95
N ASN A 5 -8.04 12.68 -31.12
CA ASN A 5 -6.91 13.41 -30.58
C ASN A 5 -7.10 13.55 -29.06
N HIS A 6 -6.31 12.84 -28.27
CA HIS A 6 -6.13 13.19 -26.87
C HIS A 6 -4.99 14.24 -26.77
N GLU A 7 -5.37 15.51 -26.61
CA GLU A 7 -4.48 16.55 -26.11
C GLU A 7 -4.15 16.26 -24.62
N LEU A 8 -2.86 16.16 -24.32
CA LEU A 8 -2.33 16.04 -22.96
C LEU A 8 -2.47 17.37 -22.22
N THR A 9 -2.67 17.31 -20.90
CA THR A 9 -3.02 18.48 -20.08
C THR A 9 -1.80 19.38 -19.81
N PRO A 10 -1.99 20.67 -19.47
CA PRO A 10 -0.90 21.64 -19.30
C PRO A 10 0.13 21.29 -18.20
N PHE A 11 -0.16 20.34 -17.32
CA PHE A 11 0.73 19.86 -16.26
C PHE A 11 1.84 18.94 -16.81
N GLU A 12 1.56 18.12 -17.81
CA GLU A 12 2.51 17.19 -18.44
C GLU A 12 3.58 17.94 -19.27
N ASN A 13 3.20 19.08 -19.85
CA ASN A 13 4.11 19.91 -20.64
C ASN A 13 5.19 20.62 -19.80
N ARG A 14 4.91 20.94 -18.52
CA ARG A 14 5.89 21.61 -17.65
C ARG A 14 6.99 20.66 -17.15
N GLY A 15 6.65 19.41 -16.83
CA GLY A 15 7.63 18.39 -16.40
C GLY A 15 8.62 18.03 -17.51
N ILE A 16 8.12 17.80 -18.73
CA ILE A 16 8.93 17.50 -19.91
C ILE A 16 9.86 18.67 -20.29
N SER A 17 9.41 19.92 -20.08
CA SER A 17 10.21 21.09 -20.41
C SER A 17 11.46 21.28 -19.55
N ARG A 18 11.42 20.89 -18.27
CA ARG A 18 12.52 21.05 -17.30
C ARG A 18 13.49 19.86 -17.29
N LEU A 19 13.00 18.64 -17.56
CA LEU A 19 13.84 17.46 -17.75
C LEU A 19 14.88 17.65 -18.87
N SER A 20 14.52 18.38 -19.92
CA SER A 20 15.41 18.66 -21.05
C SER A 20 16.57 19.62 -20.76
N SER A 21 16.45 20.51 -19.76
CA SER A 21 17.52 21.48 -19.44
C SER A 21 18.58 20.93 -18.48
N GLY A 22 18.22 19.99 -17.60
CA GLY A 22 19.17 19.39 -16.63
C GLY A 22 20.08 18.32 -17.23
N LEU A 23 19.59 17.58 -18.23
CA LEU A 23 20.42 16.61 -18.98
C LEU A 23 21.56 17.29 -19.76
N VAL A 24 21.34 18.51 -20.24
CA VAL A 24 22.32 19.29 -21.02
C VAL A 24 23.51 19.74 -20.15
N SER A 25 23.29 20.06 -18.86
CA SER A 25 24.35 20.55 -17.98
C SER A 25 25.23 19.44 -17.37
N ARG A 26 24.69 18.24 -17.11
CA ARG A 26 25.49 17.10 -16.61
C ARG A 26 26.28 16.37 -17.70
N GLY A 27 25.78 16.34 -18.94
CA GLY A 27 26.58 15.90 -20.09
C GLY A 27 27.86 16.72 -20.30
N LEU A 28 27.89 17.95 -19.75
CA LEU A 28 29.03 18.87 -19.78
C LEU A 28 30.12 18.56 -18.73
N ALA A 29 29.80 17.84 -17.66
CA ALA A 29 30.73 17.58 -16.54
C ALA A 29 31.40 16.19 -16.59
N GLU A 30 30.78 15.19 -17.24
CA GLU A 30 31.30 13.81 -17.32
C GLU A 30 32.14 13.52 -18.58
N MET A 31 32.40 14.50 -19.44
CA MET A 31 33.20 14.31 -20.68
C MET A 31 34.71 14.09 -20.46
N THR A 32 35.17 13.77 -19.25
CA THR A 32 36.59 13.58 -18.97
C THR A 32 36.94 12.10 -18.77
N ARG A 33 37.38 11.47 -19.88
CA ARG A 33 38.24 10.29 -20.03
C ARG A 33 37.69 8.91 -19.66
N LEU A 34 37.37 8.14 -20.71
CA LEU A 34 37.73 6.72 -20.82
C LEU A 34 38.46 6.54 -22.15
N THR A 35 39.79 6.42 -22.10
CA THR A 35 40.61 6.04 -23.26
C THR A 35 41.46 4.82 -22.90
N ALA A 36 41.43 3.80 -23.75
CA ALA A 36 42.43 2.75 -23.86
C ALA A 36 42.88 2.60 -25.33
N PRO A 37 44.09 2.05 -25.63
CA PRO A 37 44.96 2.57 -26.70
C PRO A 37 45.02 1.74 -28.01
N HIS A 38 45.39 2.42 -29.11
CA HIS A 38 46.00 1.97 -30.39
C HIS A 38 45.21 0.96 -31.28
N ASP A 39 45.19 0.93 -32.63
CA ASP A 39 46.00 1.48 -33.75
C ASP A 39 45.19 1.38 -35.10
N MET A 40 45.30 2.40 -36.00
CA MET A 40 45.34 2.47 -37.51
C MET A 40 44.54 1.49 -38.46
N PRO A 41 44.35 1.78 -39.78
CA PRO A 41 43.45 2.75 -40.43
C PRO A 41 42.52 2.17 -41.55
N ASP A 42 41.52 2.99 -41.94
CA ASP A 42 40.69 3.08 -43.16
C ASP A 42 40.62 1.96 -44.23
N SER A 43 39.39 1.60 -44.64
CA SER A 43 38.96 1.75 -46.05
C SER A 43 37.43 1.63 -46.27
N ASP A 44 36.96 2.57 -47.07
CA ASP A 44 35.70 2.74 -47.83
C ASP A 44 34.66 1.61 -47.85
N SER A 45 33.39 1.97 -47.62
CA SER A 45 32.45 2.20 -48.73
C SER A 45 31.00 2.41 -48.26
N ASP A 46 30.33 3.32 -48.96
CA ASP A 46 28.96 3.76 -48.80
C ASP A 46 27.92 2.65 -48.63
N ARG A 47 27.25 2.65 -47.46
CA ARG A 47 25.84 2.25 -47.27
C ARG A 47 25.46 2.48 -45.79
N ALA A 48 24.75 3.57 -45.47
CA ALA A 48 24.27 3.79 -44.11
C ALA A 48 22.87 4.40 -44.07
N GLY A 49 21.86 3.54 -44.28
CA GLY A 49 20.59 3.66 -43.58
C GLY A 49 20.71 2.87 -42.28
N ALA A 50 20.61 3.54 -41.14
CA ALA A 50 20.57 2.95 -39.80
C ALA A 50 21.63 1.84 -39.53
N SER A 51 22.91 2.14 -39.68
CA SER A 51 23.97 1.22 -39.23
C SER A 51 24.41 1.57 -37.81
N GLU A 52 24.23 0.61 -36.92
CA GLU A 52 24.88 0.39 -35.61
C GLU A 52 25.86 1.47 -35.16
N LEU A 53 25.47 2.24 -34.13
CA LEU A 53 26.42 3.00 -33.33
C LEU A 53 27.28 1.99 -32.54
N SER A 54 28.57 1.90 -32.83
CA SER A 54 29.51 1.06 -32.08
C SER A 54 29.59 1.51 -30.61
N ASP A 55 30.05 0.63 -29.71
CA ASP A 55 30.21 0.90 -28.25
C ASP A 55 31.13 2.09 -27.90
N THR A 56 31.72 2.72 -28.92
CA THR A 56 32.59 3.90 -28.84
C THR A 56 31.91 5.21 -29.23
N GLN A 57 30.62 5.22 -29.57
CA GLN A 57 29.91 6.41 -30.06
C GLN A 57 28.87 6.93 -29.05
N LEU A 58 29.07 8.18 -28.61
CA LEU A 58 28.16 8.90 -27.70
C LEU A 58 27.11 9.69 -28.51
N ALA A 59 25.83 9.43 -28.30
CA ALA A 59 24.74 10.19 -28.94
C ALA A 59 24.07 11.14 -27.94
N VAL A 60 24.05 12.43 -28.24
CA VAL A 60 23.43 13.47 -27.40
C VAL A 60 22.24 14.09 -28.14
N LEU A 61 21.04 13.93 -27.58
CA LEU A 61 19.83 14.57 -28.09
C LEU A 61 19.72 15.97 -27.50
N LEU A 62 19.93 16.98 -28.35
CA LEU A 62 19.80 18.38 -27.96
C LEU A 62 18.43 18.91 -28.35
N ARG A 63 17.81 19.66 -27.44
CA ARG A 63 16.59 20.40 -27.75
C ARG A 63 16.91 21.48 -28.79
N ASP A 64 16.08 21.63 -29.80
CA ASP A 64 16.27 22.67 -30.80
C ASP A 64 15.95 24.04 -30.18
N ASN A 65 16.97 24.62 -29.56
CA ASN A 65 16.97 25.92 -28.91
C ASN A 65 18.23 26.68 -29.36
N PRO A 66 18.12 27.95 -29.80
CA PRO A 66 19.25 28.72 -30.29
C PRO A 66 20.45 28.80 -29.33
N SER A 67 20.21 28.97 -28.02
CA SER A 67 21.28 29.02 -27.01
C SER A 67 21.93 27.66 -26.77
N VAL A 68 21.16 26.57 -26.83
CA VAL A 68 21.69 25.21 -26.70
C VAL A 68 22.51 24.85 -27.94
N ARG A 69 22.08 25.30 -29.13
CA ARG A 69 22.81 25.13 -30.38
C ARG A 69 24.16 25.86 -30.35
N GLU A 70 24.21 27.10 -29.85
CA GLU A 70 25.47 27.84 -29.71
C GLU A 70 26.43 27.20 -28.70
N GLN A 71 25.93 26.77 -27.54
CA GLN A 71 26.76 26.11 -26.53
C GLN A 71 27.28 24.76 -27.02
N ALA A 72 26.43 23.98 -27.70
CA ALA A 72 26.85 22.73 -28.33
C ALA A 72 27.90 22.98 -29.43
N LEU A 73 27.71 23.98 -30.29
CA LEU A 73 28.68 24.38 -31.31
C LEU A 73 30.04 24.82 -30.72
N ALA A 74 30.02 25.51 -29.57
CA ALA A 74 31.24 25.94 -28.89
C ALA A 74 32.04 24.73 -28.36
N ILE A 75 31.35 23.74 -27.80
CA ILE A 75 31.95 22.47 -27.35
C ILE A 75 32.41 21.64 -28.56
N TRP A 76 31.63 21.62 -29.66
CA TRP A 76 31.98 20.92 -30.90
C TRP A 76 33.27 21.43 -31.54
N ARG A 77 33.55 22.72 -31.42
CA ARG A 77 34.80 23.32 -31.93
C ARG A 77 36.01 23.04 -31.05
N ALA A 78 35.80 22.70 -29.78
CA ALA A 78 36.86 22.51 -28.79
C ALA A 78 37.23 21.03 -28.57
N ALA A 79 36.50 20.09 -29.18
CA ALA A 79 36.64 18.67 -28.87
C ALA A 79 37.40 17.87 -29.96
N PRO A 80 38.18 16.84 -29.59
CA PRO A 80 39.12 16.16 -30.49
C PRO A 80 38.50 15.06 -31.38
N TRP A 81 37.18 15.04 -31.57
CA TRP A 81 36.46 14.01 -32.33
C TRP A 81 35.60 14.60 -33.46
N THR A 82 35.52 13.86 -34.57
CA THR A 82 34.81 14.24 -35.80
C THR A 82 33.33 13.86 -35.72
N PRO A 83 32.38 14.81 -35.71
CA PRO A 83 30.97 14.48 -35.62
C PRO A 83 30.42 13.96 -36.95
N VAL A 84 29.61 12.90 -36.88
CA VAL A 84 28.87 12.36 -38.02
C VAL A 84 27.41 12.81 -37.92
N LYS A 85 27.04 13.81 -38.75
CA LYS A 85 25.68 14.29 -39.08
C LYS A 85 24.78 14.77 -37.91
N ALA A 86 24.52 16.08 -37.87
CA ALA A 86 23.41 16.67 -37.11
C ALA A 86 22.10 16.53 -37.90
N THR A 87 21.39 15.42 -37.73
CA THR A 87 20.04 15.24 -38.29
C THR A 87 18.97 15.40 -37.23
N THR A 88 17.86 16.05 -37.58
CA THR A 88 16.65 16.08 -36.78
C THR A 88 16.14 14.64 -36.63
N VAL A 89 16.15 14.11 -35.41
CA VAL A 89 15.63 12.77 -35.13
C VAL A 89 14.10 12.86 -35.07
N SER A 90 13.40 12.10 -35.93
CA SER A 90 11.93 12.08 -35.89
C SER A 90 11.44 11.38 -34.63
N TYR A 91 10.22 11.69 -34.18
CA TYR A 91 9.61 11.01 -33.03
C TYR A 91 9.60 9.48 -33.20
N ARG A 92 9.38 9.00 -34.43
CA ARG A 92 9.35 7.57 -34.75
C ARG A 92 10.73 6.92 -34.57
N ASP A 93 11.80 7.61 -34.97
CA ASP A 93 13.17 7.12 -34.83
C ASP A 93 13.62 7.14 -33.38
N LEU A 94 13.21 8.17 -32.62
CA LEU A 94 13.48 8.29 -31.20
C LEU A 94 12.79 7.17 -30.41
N VAL A 95 11.54 6.84 -30.75
CA VAL A 95 10.82 5.68 -30.17
C VAL A 95 11.49 4.36 -30.56
N ALA A 96 12.00 4.23 -31.78
CA ALA A 96 12.73 3.03 -32.21
C ALA A 96 14.05 2.86 -31.43
N ILE A 97 14.82 3.94 -31.25
CA ILE A 97 16.06 3.96 -30.45
C ILE A 97 15.75 3.57 -29.00
N LEU A 98 14.76 4.22 -28.38
CA LEU A 98 14.35 3.94 -27.00
C LEU A 98 13.83 2.49 -26.81
N ARG A 99 13.15 1.92 -27.81
CA ARG A 99 12.73 0.50 -27.78
C ARG A 99 13.91 -0.47 -27.94
N SER A 100 14.91 -0.09 -28.72
CA SER A 100 16.11 -0.91 -28.94
C SER A 100 17.12 -0.84 -27.78
N ARG A 101 16.99 0.18 -26.93
CA ARG A 101 17.89 0.48 -25.81
C ARG A 101 17.10 0.80 -24.53
N PRO A 102 16.39 -0.19 -23.94
CA PRO A 102 15.58 0.00 -22.74
C PRO A 102 16.41 0.51 -21.55
N GLU A 103 17.72 0.27 -21.51
CA GLU A 103 18.67 0.78 -20.51
C GLU A 103 18.75 2.31 -20.46
N LEU A 104 18.48 3.02 -21.56
CA LEU A 104 18.41 4.49 -21.60
C LEU A 104 17.13 5.03 -20.91
N ILE A 105 16.14 4.16 -20.70
CA ILE A 105 14.90 4.46 -19.97
C ILE A 105 14.95 3.85 -18.56
N ALA A 106 15.75 2.81 -18.35
CA ALA A 106 15.79 1.99 -17.14
C ALA A 106 16.32 2.70 -15.90
N ASN A 107 17.14 3.75 -16.07
CA ASN A 107 17.74 4.51 -14.97
C ASN A 107 17.25 5.96 -14.94
N ARG A 108 15.94 6.15 -14.72
CA ARG A 108 15.43 7.47 -14.33
C ARG A 108 15.92 7.75 -12.91
N ARG A 109 17.04 8.46 -12.81
CA ARG A 109 17.65 8.84 -11.55
C ARG A 109 17.10 10.19 -11.08
N LEU A 110 16.60 10.22 -9.85
CA LEU A 110 16.10 11.43 -9.23
C LEU A 110 17.27 12.31 -8.78
N THR A 111 17.42 13.46 -9.43
CA THR A 111 18.45 14.46 -9.12
C THR A 111 17.91 15.57 -8.21
N VAL A 112 18.81 16.42 -7.73
CA VAL A 112 18.48 17.57 -6.88
C VAL A 112 17.49 18.51 -7.55
N GLU A 113 17.72 18.84 -8.83
CA GLU A 113 16.88 19.78 -9.59
C GLU A 113 15.45 19.26 -9.74
N ILE A 114 15.31 17.95 -9.97
CA ILE A 114 14.00 17.30 -10.03
C ILE A 114 13.36 17.36 -8.65
N ALA A 115 14.05 16.91 -7.61
CA ALA A 115 13.55 16.90 -6.24
C ALA A 115 13.06 18.29 -5.78
N GLU A 116 13.83 19.36 -6.05
CA GLU A 116 13.48 20.74 -5.70
C GLU A 116 12.16 21.20 -6.31
N SER A 117 11.84 20.71 -7.51
CA SER A 117 10.59 21.08 -8.19
C SER A 117 9.33 20.53 -7.51
N PHE A 118 9.46 19.54 -6.62
CA PHE A 118 8.33 18.85 -5.98
C PHE A 118 8.16 19.14 -4.48
N VAL A 119 9.15 19.71 -3.77
CA VAL A 119 9.16 19.84 -2.29
C VAL A 119 7.91 20.52 -1.70
N GLY A 120 7.20 21.37 -2.46
CA GLY A 120 5.98 22.06 -2.03
C GLY A 120 4.65 21.30 -2.20
N GLY A 121 4.64 20.10 -2.80
CA GLY A 121 3.41 19.34 -3.03
C GLY A 121 2.76 18.82 -1.74
N LYS A 122 1.43 18.62 -1.73
CA LYS A 122 0.74 17.90 -0.64
C LYS A 122 0.90 16.39 -0.77
N GLN A 123 0.96 15.87 -1.99
CA GLN A 123 1.27 14.48 -2.30
C GLN A 123 2.25 14.51 -3.47
N ILE A 124 3.34 13.75 -3.33
CA ILE A 124 4.37 13.66 -4.35
C ILE A 124 4.42 12.20 -4.80
N ASP A 125 4.25 11.99 -6.10
CA ASP A 125 4.48 10.71 -6.75
C ASP A 125 5.68 10.82 -7.69
N LEU A 126 6.72 10.06 -7.37
CA LEU A 126 7.98 9.97 -8.10
C LEU A 126 8.28 8.49 -8.42
N SER A 127 7.24 7.67 -8.56
CA SER A 127 7.37 6.23 -8.83
C SER A 127 7.97 5.92 -10.19
N GLU A 128 8.10 6.91 -11.08
CA GLU A 128 8.81 6.77 -12.36
C GLU A 128 10.34 6.67 -12.21
N PHE A 129 10.90 7.05 -11.05
CA PHE A 129 12.34 7.05 -10.79
C PHE A 129 12.77 5.76 -10.12
N THR A 130 13.82 5.13 -10.65
CA THR A 130 14.34 3.84 -10.19
C THR A 130 15.57 3.97 -9.30
N ALA A 131 16.22 5.14 -9.31
CA ALA A 131 17.37 5.47 -8.47
C ALA A 131 17.27 6.92 -7.96
N ILE A 132 18.01 7.25 -6.91
CA ILE A 132 18.02 8.59 -6.30
C ILE A 132 19.43 9.00 -5.87
N ASP A 133 19.78 10.27 -6.11
CA ASP A 133 21.00 10.87 -5.53
C ASP A 133 20.81 11.15 -4.04
N ASP A 134 21.83 10.91 -3.22
CA ASP A 134 21.81 11.22 -1.77
C ASP A 134 21.44 12.69 -1.49
N ALA A 135 21.94 13.59 -2.34
CA ALA A 135 21.62 15.01 -2.26
C ALA A 135 20.13 15.28 -2.59
N ALA A 136 19.55 14.57 -3.56
CA ALA A 136 18.15 14.68 -3.92
C ALA A 136 17.24 14.16 -2.79
N ALA A 137 17.61 13.03 -2.18
CA ALA A 137 16.93 12.50 -1.00
C ALA A 137 16.92 13.50 0.16
N LYS A 138 18.05 14.19 0.41
CA LYS A 138 18.15 15.25 1.42
C LYS A 138 17.25 16.45 1.12
N VAL A 139 17.06 16.80 -0.15
CA VAL A 139 16.09 17.84 -0.57
C VAL A 139 14.66 17.37 -0.30
N LEU A 140 14.31 16.14 -0.67
CA LEU A 140 13.01 15.56 -0.36
C LEU A 140 12.75 15.44 1.14
N GLY A 141 13.80 15.32 1.97
CA GLY A 141 13.71 15.41 3.43
C GLY A 141 13.10 16.72 3.97
N ARG A 142 12.95 17.75 3.13
CA ARG A 142 12.27 19.01 3.49
C ARG A 142 10.77 18.98 3.21
N HIS A 143 10.27 17.94 2.52
CA HIS A 143 8.86 17.80 2.19
C HIS A 143 8.01 17.65 3.46
N LYS A 144 6.86 18.34 3.49
CA LYS A 144 5.92 18.36 4.63
C LYS A 144 4.49 17.99 4.22
N GLY A 145 4.33 17.29 3.10
CA GLY A 145 3.03 16.88 2.59
C GLY A 145 2.42 15.74 3.41
N SER A 146 1.42 15.09 2.85
CA SER A 146 0.77 13.90 3.43
C SER A 146 1.42 12.59 2.98
N ARG A 147 1.97 12.54 1.76
CA ARG A 147 2.53 11.33 1.16
C ARG A 147 3.69 11.64 0.22
N LEU A 148 4.76 10.86 0.36
CA LEU A 148 5.88 10.77 -0.58
C LEU A 148 5.96 9.35 -1.14
N CYS A 149 5.70 9.19 -2.44
CA CYS A 149 5.67 7.92 -3.13
C CYS A 149 6.88 7.78 -4.06
N LEU A 150 7.70 6.76 -3.82
CA LEU A 150 8.97 6.49 -4.49
C LEU A 150 9.06 5.00 -4.85
N ASN A 151 7.94 4.43 -5.31
CA ASN A 151 7.79 2.99 -5.51
C ASN A 151 8.57 2.44 -6.70
N GLY A 152 9.15 3.30 -7.52
CA GLY A 152 10.09 2.88 -8.55
C GLY A 152 11.48 2.55 -8.00
N LEU A 153 11.85 3.08 -6.82
CA LEU A 153 13.19 2.92 -6.28
C LEU A 153 13.46 1.46 -5.91
N THR A 154 14.51 0.87 -6.49
CA THR A 154 14.87 -0.53 -6.26
C THR A 154 15.94 -0.72 -5.19
N GLU A 155 16.74 0.31 -4.93
CA GLU A 155 17.83 0.34 -3.96
C GLU A 155 18.03 1.74 -3.35
N LEU A 156 18.67 1.79 -2.18
CA LEU A 156 18.99 3.03 -1.48
C LEU A 156 20.37 2.94 -0.83
N SER A 157 21.10 4.05 -0.84
CA SER A 157 22.25 4.25 0.05
C SER A 157 21.78 4.59 1.47
N ALA A 158 22.68 4.47 2.45
CA ALA A 158 22.42 4.90 3.84
C ALA A 158 22.07 6.40 3.92
N ALA A 159 22.75 7.23 3.13
CA ALA A 159 22.56 8.68 3.13
C ALA A 159 21.24 9.07 2.45
N ALA A 160 20.88 8.41 1.35
CA ALA A 160 19.58 8.58 0.72
C ALA A 160 18.44 8.17 1.67
N ALA A 161 18.55 7.00 2.30
CA ALA A 161 17.57 6.53 3.27
C ALA A 161 17.40 7.50 4.44
N SER A 162 18.50 8.04 4.97
CA SER A 162 18.45 9.05 6.06
C SER A 162 17.83 10.36 5.59
N GLY A 163 18.15 10.81 4.37
CA GLY A 163 17.57 12.00 3.77
C GLY A 163 16.07 11.87 3.57
N LEU A 164 15.61 10.72 3.07
CA LEU A 164 14.20 10.39 2.94
C LEU A 164 13.53 10.29 4.32
N ALA A 165 14.10 9.57 5.29
CA ALA A 165 13.50 9.42 6.63
C ALA A 165 13.33 10.75 7.39
N ALA A 166 14.10 11.79 7.05
CA ALA A 166 13.97 13.12 7.64
C ALA A 166 12.72 13.91 7.17
N ASN A 167 12.00 13.42 6.16
CA ASN A 167 10.82 14.09 5.62
C ASN A 167 9.67 14.16 6.65
N GLY A 168 8.83 15.19 6.50
CA GLY A 168 7.68 15.46 7.38
C GLY A 168 6.35 14.90 6.88
N ALA A 169 6.34 14.00 5.90
CA ALA A 169 5.11 13.37 5.43
C ALA A 169 4.57 12.35 6.43
N ASN A 170 3.27 12.10 6.36
CA ASN A 170 2.66 11.02 7.14
C ASN A 170 2.97 9.63 6.54
N ILE A 171 3.08 9.55 5.22
CA ILE A 171 3.29 8.29 4.49
C ILE A 171 4.55 8.38 3.65
N LEU A 172 5.45 7.41 3.82
CA LEU A 172 6.59 7.17 2.95
C LEU A 172 6.44 5.81 2.29
N ASP A 173 6.29 5.81 0.97
CA ASP A 173 6.09 4.59 0.18
C ASP A 173 7.34 4.27 -0.66
N LEU A 174 7.93 3.12 -0.36
CA LEU A 174 9.16 2.58 -0.93
C LEU A 174 8.95 1.09 -1.25
N CYS A 175 7.75 0.72 -1.71
CA CYS A 175 7.41 -0.68 -1.96
C CYS A 175 8.24 -1.33 -3.09
N GLY A 176 8.89 -0.53 -3.95
CA GLY A 176 9.78 -1.03 -5.01
C GLY A 176 11.13 -1.56 -4.55
N LEU A 177 11.51 -1.36 -3.28
CA LEU A 177 12.84 -1.75 -2.80
C LEU A 177 12.99 -3.27 -2.88
N THR A 178 14.00 -3.72 -3.62
CA THR A 178 14.29 -5.15 -3.82
C THR A 178 15.25 -5.72 -2.78
N SER A 179 16.04 -4.85 -2.14
CA SER A 179 17.00 -5.18 -1.10
C SER A 179 16.96 -4.13 -0.01
N LEU A 180 17.10 -4.57 1.24
CA LEU A 180 17.07 -3.70 2.40
C LEU A 180 18.23 -4.03 3.36
N PRO A 181 19.41 -3.41 3.17
CA PRO A 181 20.54 -3.55 4.09
C PRO A 181 20.21 -3.03 5.50
N GLU A 182 20.88 -3.58 6.51
CA GLU A 182 20.65 -3.23 7.94
C GLU A 182 20.76 -1.73 8.22
N HIS A 183 21.77 -1.06 7.65
CA HIS A 183 21.97 0.39 7.82
C HIS A 183 20.89 1.24 7.12
N VAL A 184 20.33 0.76 6.00
CA VAL A 184 19.20 1.40 5.32
C VAL A 184 17.94 1.25 6.15
N ALA A 185 17.68 0.03 6.65
CA ALA A 185 16.54 -0.24 7.54
C ALA A 185 16.59 0.61 8.82
N ALA A 186 17.77 0.73 9.45
CA ALA A 186 17.96 1.56 10.63
C ALA A 186 17.74 3.05 10.35
N ALA A 187 18.17 3.54 9.19
CA ALA A 187 17.90 4.92 8.77
C ALA A 187 16.40 5.16 8.54
N LEU A 188 15.71 4.25 7.83
CA LEU A 188 14.27 4.35 7.55
C LEU A 188 13.43 4.21 8.83
N ALA A 189 13.87 3.42 9.81
CA ALA A 189 13.18 3.29 11.10
C ALA A 189 13.14 4.61 11.91
N CYS A 190 13.99 5.59 11.59
CA CYS A 190 13.96 6.94 12.16
C CYS A 190 12.88 7.84 11.54
N PHE A 191 12.15 7.37 10.53
CA PHE A 191 11.04 8.11 9.92
C PHE A 191 9.96 8.42 10.97
N LYS A 192 9.48 9.67 10.97
CA LYS A 192 8.55 10.18 11.99
C LYS A 192 7.08 10.18 11.54
N GLY A 193 6.80 9.90 10.26
CA GLY A 193 5.44 9.76 9.77
C GLY A 193 4.76 8.51 10.31
N GLY A 194 3.43 8.44 10.18
CA GLY A 194 2.62 7.35 10.71
C GLY A 194 2.63 6.06 9.90
N VAL A 195 3.04 6.08 8.62
CA VAL A 195 3.04 4.89 7.75
C VAL A 195 4.33 4.78 6.94
N LEU A 196 5.01 3.65 7.06
CA LEU A 196 6.19 3.28 6.28
C LEU A 196 5.88 2.01 5.48
N ILE A 197 5.97 2.10 4.15
CA ILE A 197 5.68 0.98 3.24
C ILE A 197 6.97 0.53 2.57
N LEU A 198 7.31 -0.74 2.77
CA LEU A 198 8.50 -1.38 2.23
C LEU A 198 8.10 -2.68 1.53
N GLY A 199 8.73 -2.97 0.39
CA GLY A 199 8.43 -4.19 -0.37
C GLY A 199 9.60 -5.12 -0.68
N PRO A 200 10.66 -5.25 0.16
CA PRO A 200 11.67 -6.26 -0.10
C PRO A 200 11.05 -7.67 -0.04
N PRO A 201 11.37 -8.57 -0.99
CA PRO A 201 10.79 -9.92 -1.03
C PRO A 201 11.24 -10.78 0.16
N THR A 202 12.39 -10.47 0.75
CA THR A 202 12.95 -11.14 1.94
C THR A 202 13.72 -10.15 2.80
N ILE A 203 13.72 -10.35 4.12
CA ILE A 203 14.55 -9.59 5.07
C ILE A 203 15.24 -10.52 6.07
N SER A 204 16.36 -10.08 6.62
CA SER A 204 17.05 -10.81 7.70
C SER A 204 16.50 -10.44 9.07
N ALA A 205 16.77 -11.26 10.09
CA ALA A 205 16.39 -10.96 11.47
C ALA A 205 17.01 -9.64 12.00
N ARG A 206 18.20 -9.26 11.52
CA ARG A 206 18.84 -7.97 11.89
C ARG A 206 18.11 -6.78 11.29
N VAL A 207 17.69 -6.89 10.03
CA VAL A 207 16.87 -5.88 9.35
C VAL A 207 15.52 -5.73 10.05
N ALA A 208 14.86 -6.85 10.38
CA ALA A 208 13.64 -6.83 11.17
C ALA A 208 13.82 -6.15 12.54
N LEU A 209 14.92 -6.43 13.25
CA LEU A 209 15.22 -5.81 14.54
C LEU A 209 15.44 -4.28 14.42
N ALA A 210 16.08 -3.85 13.34
CA ALA A 210 16.24 -2.43 13.04
C ALA A 210 14.87 -1.76 12.78
N LEU A 211 14.04 -2.39 11.94
CA LEU A 211 12.69 -1.90 11.62
C LEU A 211 11.73 -1.92 12.82
N ALA A 212 11.91 -2.85 13.76
CA ALA A 212 11.13 -2.89 15.00
C ALA A 212 11.28 -1.60 15.84
N GLY A 213 12.29 -0.76 15.56
CA GLY A 213 12.44 0.56 16.18
C GLY A 213 11.44 1.62 15.68
N TYR A 214 10.76 1.38 14.55
CA TYR A 214 9.81 2.31 13.97
C TYR A 214 8.49 2.33 14.75
N ARG A 215 7.99 3.53 15.06
CA ARG A 215 6.85 3.74 15.99
C ARG A 215 5.48 3.90 15.32
N GLY A 216 5.38 3.58 14.04
CA GLY A 216 4.16 3.73 13.25
C GLY A 216 3.67 2.41 12.63
N SER A 217 2.89 2.54 11.57
CA SER A 217 2.36 1.42 10.78
C SER A 217 3.40 0.96 9.78
N LEU A 218 3.94 -0.24 9.99
CA LEU A 218 4.95 -0.83 9.12
C LEU A 218 4.29 -1.81 8.17
N HIS A 219 4.36 -1.52 6.87
CA HIS A 219 3.92 -2.43 5.81
C HIS A 219 5.12 -3.15 5.22
N LEU A 220 5.05 -4.48 5.24
CA LEU A 220 6.04 -5.39 4.68
C LEU A 220 5.39 -6.30 3.64
N ASP A 221 4.54 -5.71 2.80
CA ASP A 221 3.68 -6.42 1.84
C ASP A 221 4.47 -7.05 0.68
N GLY A 222 5.77 -6.78 0.56
CA GLY A 222 6.66 -7.50 -0.35
C GLY A 222 6.99 -8.93 0.10
N LEU A 223 6.88 -9.23 1.40
CA LEU A 223 7.23 -10.54 1.95
C LEU A 223 6.20 -11.59 1.56
N ARG A 224 6.64 -12.67 0.90
CA ARG A 224 5.76 -13.81 0.55
C ARG A 224 5.75 -14.91 1.60
N SER A 225 6.82 -15.02 2.38
CA SER A 225 6.96 -15.93 3.51
C SER A 225 7.73 -15.27 4.66
N LEU A 226 7.43 -15.67 5.90
CA LEU A 226 8.05 -15.08 7.08
C LEU A 226 8.74 -16.16 7.95
N PRO A 227 10.09 -16.16 8.02
CA PRO A 227 10.80 -17.05 8.94
C PRO A 227 10.58 -16.67 10.41
N GLU A 228 10.65 -17.67 11.30
CA GLU A 228 10.48 -17.48 12.75
C GLU A 228 11.44 -16.43 13.34
N SER A 229 12.71 -16.42 12.90
CA SER A 229 13.70 -15.47 13.39
C SER A 229 13.35 -14.01 13.03
N VAL A 230 12.73 -13.79 11.87
CA VAL A 230 12.26 -12.48 11.42
C VAL A 230 11.01 -12.08 12.19
N ALA A 231 10.04 -12.98 12.31
CA ALA A 231 8.83 -12.79 13.12
C ALA A 231 9.16 -12.42 14.57
N ARG A 232 10.07 -13.17 15.20
CA ARG A 232 10.55 -12.90 16.56
C ARG A 232 11.20 -11.53 16.67
N ALA A 233 12.06 -11.17 15.72
CA ALA A 233 12.72 -9.86 15.71
C ALA A 233 11.71 -8.70 15.63
N LEU A 234 10.69 -8.81 14.76
CA LEU A 234 9.61 -7.82 14.63
C LEU A 234 8.74 -7.73 15.90
N ALA A 235 8.56 -8.85 16.61
CA ALA A 235 7.81 -8.90 17.86
C ALA A 235 8.57 -8.34 19.08
N THR A 236 9.87 -8.06 18.99
CA THR A 236 10.69 -7.65 20.16
C THR A 236 10.40 -6.25 20.70
N LYS A 237 9.90 -5.32 19.87
CA LYS A 237 9.67 -3.93 20.25
C LYS A 237 8.19 -3.60 20.20
N THR A 238 7.44 -4.22 21.09
CA THR A 238 6.10 -3.76 21.42
C THR A 238 6.24 -2.57 22.35
N SER A 239 5.99 -1.36 21.85
CA SER A 239 6.00 -0.18 22.73
C SER A 239 5.04 -0.38 23.91
N ASP A 240 5.35 0.25 25.04
CA ASP A 240 4.45 0.36 26.19
C ASP A 240 3.17 1.16 25.88
N SER A 241 3.10 1.81 24.70
CA SER A 241 1.92 2.51 24.22
C SER A 241 0.97 1.56 23.47
N PHE A 242 -0.20 1.38 24.06
CA PHE A 242 -1.31 0.53 23.59
C PHE A 242 -1.83 0.82 22.16
N TRP A 243 -1.37 1.89 21.51
CA TRP A 243 -2.11 2.50 20.38
C TRP A 243 -1.34 2.66 19.06
N SER A 244 -0.04 2.33 18.95
CA SER A 244 0.76 2.89 17.84
C SER A 244 1.56 1.92 16.96
N HIS A 245 1.45 0.59 17.11
CA HIS A 245 2.22 -0.34 16.27
C HIS A 245 1.28 -1.23 15.47
N ASN A 246 1.28 -1.06 14.15
CA ASN A 246 0.55 -1.92 13.22
C ASN A 246 1.57 -2.60 12.32
N LEU A 247 1.45 -3.92 12.16
CA LEU A 247 2.26 -4.72 11.26
C LEU A 247 1.35 -5.24 10.15
N PHE A 248 1.63 -4.81 8.92
CA PHE A 248 0.93 -5.26 7.73
C PHE A 248 1.82 -6.21 6.94
N PHE A 249 1.26 -7.38 6.66
CA PHE A 249 1.86 -8.45 5.87
C PHE A 249 0.86 -8.93 4.81
N ASP A 250 0.25 -7.99 4.10
CA ASP A 250 -0.88 -8.30 3.20
C ASP A 250 -0.43 -9.01 1.92
N GLY A 251 0.88 -9.05 1.63
CA GLY A 251 1.44 -9.89 0.58
C GLY A 251 1.91 -11.28 1.02
N LEU A 252 1.81 -11.61 2.31
CA LEU A 252 2.29 -12.86 2.89
C LEU A 252 1.36 -14.01 2.55
N GLN A 253 1.86 -14.99 1.79
CA GLN A 253 1.09 -16.15 1.33
C GLN A 253 1.32 -17.37 2.20
N VAL A 254 2.50 -17.48 2.82
CA VAL A 254 2.89 -18.64 3.64
C VAL A 254 3.41 -18.16 4.99
N LEU A 255 2.77 -18.61 6.07
CA LEU A 255 3.20 -18.38 7.44
C LEU A 255 3.29 -19.72 8.18
N GLN A 256 4.48 -20.01 8.70
CA GLN A 256 4.70 -21.21 9.50
C GLN A 256 4.19 -21.00 10.93
N GLU A 257 3.77 -22.08 11.58
CA GLU A 257 3.23 -22.07 12.95
C GLU A 257 4.19 -21.43 13.95
N SER A 258 5.49 -21.72 13.85
CA SER A 258 6.48 -21.14 14.77
C SER A 258 6.68 -19.63 14.56
N ALA A 259 6.58 -19.16 13.32
CA ALA A 259 6.60 -17.73 13.00
C ALA A 259 5.32 -17.04 13.47
N ALA A 260 4.16 -17.66 13.31
CA ALA A 260 2.89 -17.17 13.86
C ALA A 260 2.92 -17.09 15.39
N ALA A 261 3.44 -18.12 16.06
CA ALA A 261 3.60 -18.13 17.52
C ALA A 261 4.55 -17.02 18.00
N ALA A 262 5.60 -16.72 17.23
CA ALA A 262 6.50 -15.61 17.51
C ALA A 262 5.81 -14.24 17.32
N LEU A 263 5.06 -14.06 16.23
CA LEU A 263 4.25 -12.84 16.02
C LEU A 263 3.16 -12.67 17.07
N ALA A 264 2.57 -13.77 17.56
CA ALA A 264 1.52 -13.76 18.57
C ALA A 264 1.98 -13.12 19.90
N GLN A 265 3.29 -13.11 20.17
CA GLN A 265 3.85 -12.42 21.33
C GLN A 265 3.88 -10.90 21.21
N SER A 266 3.66 -10.36 20.00
CA SER A 266 3.55 -8.94 19.76
C SER A 266 2.23 -8.38 20.28
N ASN A 267 2.26 -7.12 20.75
CA ASN A 267 1.08 -6.31 21.06
C ASN A 267 0.66 -5.43 19.87
N ALA A 268 1.39 -5.48 18.75
CA ALA A 268 1.04 -4.76 17.54
C ALA A 268 -0.30 -5.25 16.99
N LYS A 269 -1.05 -4.39 16.30
CA LYS A 269 -2.15 -4.87 15.45
C LYS A 269 -1.55 -5.63 14.28
N LEU A 270 -2.11 -6.80 13.99
CA LEU A 270 -1.55 -7.73 13.01
C LEU A 270 -2.50 -7.89 11.84
N HIS A 271 -2.05 -7.50 10.65
CA HIS A 271 -2.79 -7.64 9.40
C HIS A 271 -2.10 -8.69 8.52
N LEU A 272 -2.83 -9.75 8.22
CA LEU A 272 -2.36 -10.94 7.50
C LEU A 272 -3.27 -11.23 6.31
N ASN A 273 -3.70 -10.20 5.59
CA ASN A 273 -4.71 -10.34 4.53
C ASN A 273 -4.20 -11.08 3.28
N GLY A 274 -2.91 -11.40 3.21
CA GLY A 274 -2.36 -12.27 2.16
C GLY A 274 -2.62 -13.76 2.38
N LEU A 275 -3.01 -14.18 3.59
CA LEU A 275 -3.28 -15.57 3.91
C LEU A 275 -4.67 -15.97 3.42
N ALA A 276 -4.73 -16.80 2.37
CA ALA A 276 -5.98 -17.29 1.81
C ALA A 276 -6.61 -18.46 2.60
N SER A 277 -5.80 -19.21 3.35
CA SER A 277 -6.21 -20.38 4.11
C SER A 277 -5.35 -20.59 5.36
N LEU A 278 -5.89 -21.26 6.37
CA LEU A 278 -5.22 -21.54 7.64
C LEU A 278 -5.29 -23.03 7.97
N SER A 279 -4.21 -23.60 8.51
CA SER A 279 -4.28 -24.87 9.25
C SER A 279 -4.86 -24.63 10.65
N THR A 280 -5.32 -25.69 11.31
CA THR A 280 -5.80 -25.62 12.69
C THR A 280 -4.69 -25.17 13.64
N GLU A 281 -3.46 -25.65 13.42
CA GLU A 281 -2.28 -25.31 14.22
C GLU A 281 -1.88 -23.84 14.03
N LEU A 282 -1.94 -23.33 12.80
CA LEU A 282 -1.67 -21.93 12.50
C LEU A 282 -2.72 -21.01 13.16
N ALA A 283 -4.00 -21.39 13.08
CA ALA A 283 -5.09 -20.69 13.74
C ALA A 283 -4.94 -20.70 15.27
N SER A 284 -4.51 -21.83 15.83
CA SER A 284 -4.24 -21.96 17.27
C SER A 284 -3.09 -21.05 17.71
N ALA A 285 -2.01 -20.98 16.92
CA ALA A 285 -0.91 -20.07 17.20
C ALA A 285 -1.33 -18.59 17.12
N LEU A 286 -2.12 -18.22 16.10
CA LEU A 286 -2.62 -16.84 15.91
C LEU A 286 -3.67 -16.44 16.95
N SER A 287 -4.49 -17.37 17.46
CA SER A 287 -5.51 -17.05 18.48
C SER A 287 -4.88 -16.55 19.79
N GLN A 288 -3.65 -16.97 20.08
CA GLN A 288 -2.84 -16.51 21.22
C GLN A 288 -2.24 -15.10 21.04
N HIS A 289 -2.51 -14.43 19.92
CA HIS A 289 -2.02 -13.09 19.65
C HIS A 289 -2.45 -12.10 20.75
N LYS A 290 -1.48 -11.35 21.29
CA LYS A 290 -1.69 -10.39 22.39
C LYS A 290 -2.14 -9.02 21.91
N GLY A 291 -1.88 -8.69 20.65
CA GLY A 291 -2.29 -7.42 20.06
C GLY A 291 -3.80 -7.26 20.01
N TYR A 292 -4.23 -6.01 19.92
CA TYR A 292 -5.64 -5.64 20.03
C TYR A 292 -6.49 -6.05 18.82
N VAL A 293 -5.86 -6.20 17.65
CA VAL A 293 -6.55 -6.55 16.40
C VAL A 293 -5.76 -7.64 15.68
N LEU A 294 -6.47 -8.69 15.26
CA LEU A 294 -6.01 -9.70 14.32
C LEU A 294 -6.91 -9.63 13.08
N THR A 295 -6.33 -9.29 11.94
CA THR A 295 -7.03 -9.18 10.65
C THR A 295 -6.61 -10.28 9.70
N LEU A 296 -7.59 -11.04 9.23
CA LEU A 296 -7.46 -12.21 8.37
C LEU A 296 -8.45 -12.11 7.19
N ASP A 297 -8.61 -10.92 6.63
CA ASP A 297 -9.61 -10.64 5.59
C ASP A 297 -9.27 -11.28 4.23
N GLY A 298 -8.08 -11.89 4.11
CA GLY A 298 -7.72 -12.72 2.96
C GLY A 298 -8.37 -14.11 2.97
N VAL A 299 -8.87 -14.57 4.13
CA VAL A 299 -9.44 -15.90 4.29
C VAL A 299 -10.88 -15.91 3.77
N ALA A 300 -11.10 -16.63 2.68
CA ALA A 300 -12.41 -16.71 2.03
C ALA A 300 -13.33 -17.81 2.59
N GLU A 301 -12.75 -18.84 3.21
CA GLU A 301 -13.46 -19.98 3.78
C GLU A 301 -12.79 -20.47 5.07
N LEU A 302 -13.59 -20.95 6.03
CA LEU A 302 -13.11 -21.54 7.28
C LEU A 302 -13.63 -22.96 7.43
N SER A 303 -12.79 -23.85 7.96
CA SER A 303 -13.27 -25.10 8.54
C SER A 303 -13.78 -24.86 9.95
N HIS A 304 -14.68 -25.73 10.43
CA HIS A 304 -15.16 -25.68 11.82
C HIS A 304 -14.01 -25.73 12.85
N ALA A 305 -12.95 -26.51 12.59
CA ALA A 305 -11.79 -26.61 13.47
C ALA A 305 -11.00 -25.29 13.53
N VAL A 306 -10.72 -24.67 12.37
CA VAL A 306 -10.03 -23.37 12.30
C VAL A 306 -10.85 -22.27 12.99
N ALA A 307 -12.16 -22.23 12.75
CA ALA A 307 -13.05 -21.27 13.40
C ALA A 307 -13.08 -21.44 14.93
N THR A 308 -13.02 -22.68 15.42
CA THR A 308 -12.98 -23.00 16.86
C THR A 308 -11.68 -22.49 17.50
N GLU A 309 -10.54 -22.63 16.82
CA GLU A 309 -9.27 -22.09 17.30
C GLU A 309 -9.27 -20.55 17.28
N LEU A 310 -9.71 -19.92 16.19
CA LEU A 310 -9.76 -18.46 16.09
C LEU A 310 -10.72 -17.83 17.11
N ALA A 311 -11.82 -18.52 17.47
CA ALA A 311 -12.73 -18.07 18.51
C ALA A 311 -12.06 -17.94 19.90
N GLN A 312 -10.90 -18.58 20.13
CA GLN A 312 -10.17 -18.41 21.38
C GLN A 312 -9.48 -17.05 21.50
N HIS A 313 -9.35 -16.30 20.39
CA HIS A 313 -8.81 -14.95 20.42
C HIS A 313 -9.65 -14.04 21.32
N SER A 314 -8.98 -13.21 22.12
CA SER A 314 -9.60 -12.46 23.22
C SER A 314 -9.79 -10.97 22.93
N ARG A 315 -9.43 -10.52 21.72
CA ARG A 315 -9.52 -9.13 21.28
C ARG A 315 -10.33 -9.02 19.98
N ARG A 316 -10.00 -8.10 19.09
CA ARG A 316 -10.79 -7.90 17.86
C ARG A 316 -10.32 -8.85 16.78
N LEU A 317 -11.27 -9.58 16.20
CA LEU A 317 -11.04 -10.49 15.08
C LEU A 317 -11.81 -9.98 13.85
N THR A 318 -11.09 -9.76 12.76
CA THR A 318 -11.65 -9.38 11.46
C THR A 318 -11.45 -10.52 10.45
N LEU A 319 -12.57 -10.94 9.86
CA LEU A 319 -12.69 -12.03 8.88
C LEU A 319 -13.58 -11.57 7.72
N ASP A 320 -13.36 -10.34 7.25
CA ASP A 320 -14.23 -9.68 6.26
C ASP A 320 -14.03 -10.24 4.83
N GLY A 321 -13.11 -11.19 4.65
CA GLY A 321 -12.97 -11.99 3.43
C GLY A 321 -14.06 -13.05 3.26
N LEU A 322 -14.74 -13.44 4.35
CA LEU A 322 -15.81 -14.43 4.30
C LEU A 322 -17.04 -13.83 3.61
N THR A 323 -17.47 -14.43 2.50
CA THR A 323 -18.67 -14.01 1.76
C THR A 323 -19.91 -14.83 2.11
N THR A 324 -19.70 -16.06 2.59
CA THR A 324 -20.73 -16.98 3.10
C THR A 324 -20.29 -17.58 4.42
N LEU A 325 -21.24 -18.01 5.26
CA LEU A 325 -20.97 -18.63 6.54
C LEU A 325 -21.89 -19.83 6.74
N ASP A 326 -21.33 -21.02 6.93
CA ASP A 326 -22.12 -22.18 7.32
C ASP A 326 -22.49 -22.15 8.80
N ASP A 327 -23.60 -22.80 9.15
CA ASP A 327 -24.15 -22.78 10.51
C ASP A 327 -23.18 -23.34 11.56
N ARG A 328 -22.31 -24.31 11.21
CA ARG A 328 -21.36 -24.92 12.15
C ARG A 328 -20.19 -23.97 12.44
N VAL A 329 -19.72 -23.25 11.44
CA VAL A 329 -18.71 -22.19 11.61
C VAL A 329 -19.31 -21.01 12.37
N ALA A 330 -20.55 -20.62 12.09
CA ALA A 330 -21.25 -19.59 12.85
C ALA A 330 -21.36 -19.93 14.35
N VAL A 331 -21.68 -21.19 14.67
CA VAL A 331 -21.67 -21.67 16.06
C VAL A 331 -20.28 -21.58 16.69
N ALA A 332 -19.22 -21.98 15.99
CA ALA A 332 -17.86 -21.86 16.50
C ALA A 332 -17.47 -20.40 16.76
N LEU A 333 -17.68 -19.51 15.78
CA LEU A 333 -17.36 -18.08 15.90
C LEU A 333 -18.24 -17.36 16.93
N SER A 334 -19.45 -17.82 17.20
CA SER A 334 -20.28 -17.27 18.29
C SER A 334 -19.63 -17.45 19.67
N THR A 335 -18.69 -18.39 19.82
CA THR A 335 -17.93 -18.57 21.07
C THR A 335 -16.71 -17.66 21.16
N HIS A 336 -16.52 -16.76 20.18
CA HIS A 336 -15.40 -15.83 20.15
C HIS A 336 -15.32 -15.01 21.44
N ARG A 337 -14.18 -15.09 22.14
CA ARG A 337 -14.00 -14.51 23.48
C ARG A 337 -13.77 -13.01 23.45
N GLY A 338 -13.47 -12.46 22.28
CA GLY A 338 -13.17 -11.07 22.08
C GLY A 338 -14.38 -10.14 22.07
N GLU A 339 -14.09 -8.85 22.28
CA GLU A 339 -15.09 -7.78 22.33
C GLU A 339 -15.74 -7.47 20.98
N SER A 340 -15.05 -7.76 19.87
CA SER A 340 -15.46 -7.36 18.53
C SER A 340 -15.19 -8.48 17.54
N LEU A 341 -16.23 -8.87 16.80
CA LEU A 341 -16.14 -9.81 15.69
C LEU A 341 -16.65 -9.12 14.43
N SER A 342 -15.78 -9.02 13.42
CA SER A 342 -16.16 -8.50 12.12
C SER A 342 -16.25 -9.61 11.09
N LEU A 343 -17.42 -9.65 10.45
CA LEU A 343 -17.80 -10.54 9.36
C LEU A 343 -18.50 -9.68 8.27
N ALA A 344 -17.99 -8.47 8.04
CA ALA A 344 -18.61 -7.46 7.19
C ALA A 344 -18.57 -7.84 5.70
N GLY A 345 -17.83 -8.89 5.32
CA GLY A 345 -17.85 -9.45 3.97
C GLY A 345 -19.08 -10.30 3.65
N LEU A 346 -19.80 -10.80 4.66
CA LEU A 346 -20.89 -11.76 4.46
C LEU A 346 -22.03 -11.12 3.68
N ARG A 347 -22.45 -11.76 2.58
CA ARG A 347 -23.55 -11.28 1.73
C ARG A 347 -24.91 -11.83 2.14
N THR A 348 -24.91 -13.04 2.69
CA THR A 348 -26.10 -13.76 3.13
C THR A 348 -25.83 -14.39 4.49
N LEU A 349 -26.87 -14.51 5.30
CA LEU A 349 -26.80 -15.20 6.59
C LEU A 349 -28.08 -15.99 6.81
N SER A 350 -27.95 -17.27 7.12
CA SER A 350 -29.10 -18.12 7.47
C SER A 350 -29.68 -17.71 8.83
N ASP A 351 -30.94 -18.05 9.08
CA ASP A 351 -31.56 -17.83 10.41
C ASP A 351 -30.77 -18.56 11.51
N ALA A 352 -30.30 -19.78 11.24
CA ALA A 352 -29.51 -20.56 12.20
C ALA A 352 -28.16 -19.92 12.51
N ALA A 353 -27.46 -19.39 11.50
CA ALA A 353 -26.21 -18.67 11.68
C ALA A 353 -26.42 -17.33 12.42
N ALA A 354 -27.51 -16.60 12.12
CA ALA A 354 -27.88 -15.38 12.84
C ALA A 354 -28.17 -15.65 14.33
N ILE A 355 -28.93 -16.71 14.63
CA ILE A 355 -29.20 -17.17 16.00
C ILE A 355 -27.90 -17.57 16.72
N ALA A 356 -26.97 -18.21 16.02
CA ALA A 356 -25.68 -18.55 16.59
C ALA A 356 -24.88 -17.28 16.91
N LEU A 357 -24.66 -16.40 15.93
CA LEU A 357 -23.87 -15.18 16.09
C LEU A 357 -24.48 -14.20 17.11
N SER A 358 -25.80 -14.19 17.31
CA SER A 358 -26.43 -13.36 18.35
C SER A 358 -26.02 -13.76 19.77
N ARG A 359 -25.45 -14.95 19.97
CA ARG A 359 -24.93 -15.45 21.24
C ARG A 359 -23.48 -15.03 21.52
N HIS A 360 -22.82 -14.40 20.55
CA HIS A 360 -21.48 -13.84 20.77
C HIS A 360 -21.51 -12.90 21.97
N SER A 361 -20.63 -13.11 22.94
CA SER A 361 -20.64 -12.35 24.20
C SER A 361 -19.94 -10.99 24.10
N GLY A 362 -19.22 -10.72 23.01
CA GLY A 362 -18.56 -9.43 22.79
C GLY A 362 -19.55 -8.29 22.60
N ASN A 363 -19.08 -7.05 22.67
CA ASN A 363 -19.94 -5.89 22.53
C ASN A 363 -20.28 -5.57 21.07
N GLU A 364 -19.41 -5.91 20.11
CA GLU A 364 -19.53 -5.46 18.73
C GLU A 364 -19.64 -6.65 17.76
N LEU A 365 -20.63 -6.58 16.86
CA LEU A 365 -20.81 -7.53 15.77
C LEU A 365 -21.02 -6.75 14.46
N TRP A 366 -20.08 -6.92 13.54
CA TRP A 366 -20.10 -6.21 12.25
C TRP A 366 -20.52 -7.16 11.14
N LEU A 367 -21.67 -6.87 10.53
CA LEU A 367 -22.30 -7.65 9.47
C LEU A 367 -22.68 -6.73 8.29
N GLY A 368 -21.84 -5.72 8.04
CA GLY A 368 -22.10 -4.63 7.08
C GLY A 368 -22.19 -5.03 5.62
N GLY A 369 -21.96 -6.30 5.27
CA GLY A 369 -22.11 -6.82 3.91
C GLY A 369 -23.46 -7.45 3.62
N ILE A 370 -24.28 -7.72 4.65
CA ILE A 370 -25.51 -8.50 4.48
C ILE A 370 -26.56 -7.63 3.80
N GLU A 371 -26.99 -8.05 2.61
CA GLU A 371 -27.90 -7.23 1.80
C GLU A 371 -29.38 -7.47 2.14
N ASN A 372 -29.71 -8.67 2.65
CA ASN A 372 -31.06 -9.07 3.03
C ASN A 372 -31.02 -10.00 4.26
N LEU A 373 -31.98 -9.82 5.17
CA LEU A 373 -32.18 -10.68 6.35
C LEU A 373 -33.67 -11.01 6.51
N SER A 374 -33.95 -12.21 7.01
CA SER A 374 -35.30 -12.53 7.46
C SER A 374 -35.62 -11.74 8.74
N ASN A 375 -36.91 -11.50 8.99
CA ASN A 375 -37.34 -10.90 10.27
C ASN A 375 -36.98 -11.80 11.47
N SER A 376 -36.93 -13.12 11.28
CA SER A 376 -36.51 -14.04 12.35
C SER A 376 -35.03 -13.86 12.69
N ALA A 377 -34.15 -13.87 11.69
CA ALA A 377 -32.72 -13.61 11.88
C ALA A 377 -32.47 -12.24 12.53
N LEU A 378 -33.14 -11.20 12.04
CA LEU A 378 -33.04 -9.84 12.55
C LEU A 378 -33.46 -9.75 14.02
N GLN A 379 -34.52 -10.44 14.43
CA GLN A 379 -35.01 -10.45 15.81
C GLN A 379 -33.94 -10.94 16.79
N PHE A 380 -33.22 -12.01 16.45
CA PHE A 380 -32.14 -12.53 17.30
C PHE A 380 -30.94 -11.60 17.35
N LEU A 381 -30.51 -11.06 16.21
CA LEU A 381 -29.39 -10.12 16.14
C LEU A 381 -29.67 -8.85 16.93
N VAL A 382 -30.88 -8.31 16.83
CA VAL A 382 -31.29 -7.11 17.58
C VAL A 382 -31.34 -7.37 19.09
N ALA A 383 -31.83 -8.53 19.51
CA ALA A 383 -31.93 -8.90 20.93
C ALA A 383 -30.57 -9.00 21.66
N LYS A 384 -29.48 -9.20 20.92
CA LYS A 384 -28.10 -9.23 21.46
C LYS A 384 -27.69 -7.94 22.18
N GLY A 385 -28.22 -6.79 21.76
CA GLY A 385 -27.72 -5.48 22.21
C GLY A 385 -26.31 -5.16 21.70
N GLY A 386 -25.61 -4.24 22.36
CA GLY A 386 -24.24 -3.86 21.97
C GLY A 386 -24.16 -2.99 20.72
N VAL A 387 -23.14 -3.17 19.89
CA VAL A 387 -23.00 -2.51 18.59
C VAL A 387 -23.28 -3.53 17.50
N LEU A 388 -24.24 -3.23 16.63
CA LEU A 388 -24.62 -4.05 15.50
C LEU A 388 -24.54 -3.23 14.21
N CYS A 389 -23.62 -3.60 13.31
CA CYS A 389 -23.54 -2.99 11.99
C CYS A 389 -24.22 -3.88 10.95
N LEU A 390 -25.23 -3.34 10.28
CA LEU A 390 -26.01 -3.95 9.20
C LEU A 390 -26.08 -3.00 7.99
N ASP A 391 -24.98 -2.27 7.73
CA ASP A 391 -24.91 -1.24 6.68
C ASP A 391 -25.11 -1.76 5.26
N GLY A 392 -25.04 -3.06 5.04
CA GLY A 392 -25.30 -3.69 3.75
C GLY A 392 -26.78 -3.79 3.42
N LEU A 393 -27.65 -3.73 4.44
CA LEU A 393 -29.08 -4.00 4.30
C LEU A 393 -29.71 -2.92 3.42
N ARG A 394 -30.31 -3.32 2.29
CA ARG A 394 -30.86 -2.37 1.31
C ARG A 394 -32.32 -2.03 1.56
N VAL A 395 -33.08 -3.02 1.98
CA VAL A 395 -34.52 -2.93 2.20
C VAL A 395 -34.84 -3.40 3.60
N LEU A 396 -35.67 -2.61 4.30
CA LEU A 396 -36.19 -2.97 5.61
C LEU A 396 -37.71 -2.96 5.57
N SER A 397 -38.32 -4.11 5.84
CA SER A 397 -39.78 -4.23 5.92
C SER A 397 -40.32 -3.53 7.17
N ASP A 398 -41.59 -3.15 7.18
CA ASP A 398 -42.23 -2.52 8.37
C ASP A 398 -42.09 -3.40 9.64
N PRO A 399 -42.33 -4.74 9.59
CA PRO A 399 -42.05 -5.57 10.75
C PRO A 399 -40.57 -5.60 11.14
N GLY A 400 -39.66 -5.52 10.16
CA GLY A 400 -38.22 -5.43 10.41
C GLY A 400 -37.82 -4.13 11.10
N ALA A 401 -38.45 -3.00 10.74
CA ALA A 401 -38.22 -1.71 11.38
C ALA A 401 -38.73 -1.70 12.82
N ALA A 402 -39.90 -2.29 13.08
CA ALA A 402 -40.41 -2.49 14.44
C ALA A 402 -39.44 -3.33 15.30
N ILE A 403 -38.87 -4.39 14.73
CA ILE A 403 -37.84 -5.19 15.41
C ILE A 403 -36.60 -4.34 15.72
N VAL A 404 -36.06 -3.61 14.74
CA VAL A 404 -34.90 -2.72 14.93
C VAL A 404 -35.14 -1.68 16.02
N ALA A 405 -36.37 -1.13 16.11
CA ALA A 405 -36.74 -0.15 17.13
C ALA A 405 -36.55 -0.66 18.58
N GLU A 406 -36.57 -1.98 18.78
CA GLU A 406 -36.38 -2.60 20.10
C GLU A 406 -34.91 -2.74 20.52
N HIS A 407 -33.95 -2.52 19.61
CA HIS A 407 -32.53 -2.66 19.91
C HIS A 407 -32.10 -1.72 21.03
N LYS A 408 -31.33 -2.24 21.99
CA LYS A 408 -30.90 -1.48 23.19
C LYS A 408 -29.56 -0.78 23.05
N GLY A 409 -28.84 -1.06 21.97
CA GLY A 409 -27.48 -0.61 21.74
C GLY A 409 -27.36 0.41 20.62
N ILE A 410 -26.23 0.35 19.91
CA ILE A 410 -25.97 1.14 18.70
C ILE A 410 -26.23 0.23 17.51
N ILE A 411 -27.11 0.64 16.60
CA ILE A 411 -27.34 -0.06 15.35
C ILE A 411 -27.07 0.84 14.16
N SER A 412 -26.32 0.31 13.20
CA SER A 412 -26.00 1.00 11.96
C SER A 412 -26.69 0.33 10.78
N LEU A 413 -27.42 1.13 10.01
CA LEU A 413 -28.22 0.76 8.85
C LEU A 413 -27.97 1.76 7.71
N CYS A 414 -26.71 2.20 7.56
CA CYS A 414 -26.32 3.28 6.66
C CYS A 414 -26.56 2.96 5.16
N GLY A 415 -26.88 1.71 4.79
CA GLY A 415 -27.25 1.31 3.43
C GLY A 415 -28.74 1.13 3.14
N VAL A 416 -29.62 1.31 4.13
CA VAL A 416 -31.08 1.28 3.91
C VAL A 416 -31.47 2.58 3.21
N THR A 417 -31.83 2.50 1.93
CA THR A 417 -32.09 3.69 1.10
C THR A 417 -33.54 4.16 1.13
N GLU A 418 -34.46 3.27 1.49
CA GLU A 418 -35.89 3.55 1.53
C GLU A 418 -36.51 2.98 2.80
N ILE A 419 -37.30 3.80 3.51
CA ILE A 419 -38.12 3.38 4.64
C ILE A 419 -39.54 3.90 4.45
N SER A 420 -40.52 3.12 4.89
CA SER A 420 -41.91 3.55 4.88
C SER A 420 -42.18 4.60 5.97
N VAL A 421 -43.34 5.26 5.89
CA VAL A 421 -43.82 6.13 6.98
C VAL A 421 -44.06 5.33 8.26
N SER A 422 -44.42 4.03 8.17
CA SER A 422 -44.59 3.18 9.35
C SER A 422 -43.24 2.92 10.01
N ALA A 423 -42.24 2.48 9.22
CA ALA A 423 -40.89 2.26 9.71
C ALA A 423 -40.27 3.53 10.34
N ALA A 424 -40.48 4.69 9.71
CA ALA A 424 -40.04 5.97 10.27
C ALA A 424 -40.70 6.28 11.63
N ARG A 425 -41.98 5.94 11.83
CA ARG A 425 -42.66 6.09 13.12
C ARG A 425 -42.06 5.16 14.18
N ASP A 426 -41.79 3.91 13.83
CA ASP A 426 -41.18 2.95 14.75
C ASP A 426 -39.79 3.43 15.20
N PHE A 427 -39.00 3.99 14.29
CA PHE A 427 -37.69 4.57 14.61
C PHE A 427 -37.76 5.78 15.54
N THR A 428 -38.87 6.53 15.59
CA THR A 428 -39.03 7.59 16.62
C THR A 428 -39.17 7.02 18.04
N GLN A 429 -39.45 5.73 18.16
CA GLN A 429 -39.56 4.99 19.42
C GLN A 429 -38.34 4.08 19.66
N PHE A 430 -37.24 4.30 18.94
CA PHE A 430 -36.01 3.53 19.08
C PHE A 430 -35.52 3.53 20.54
N GLN A 431 -35.32 2.33 21.08
CA GLN A 431 -35.07 2.13 22.52
C GLN A 431 -33.57 2.09 22.88
N GLY A 432 -32.69 2.23 21.89
CA GLY A 432 -31.25 2.09 22.03
C GLY A 432 -30.50 3.40 22.22
N LYS A 433 -29.17 3.31 22.14
CA LYS A 433 -28.28 4.47 22.28
C LYS A 433 -28.21 5.31 21.01
N GLU A 434 -28.09 4.66 19.86
CA GLU A 434 -27.93 5.33 18.57
C GLU A 434 -28.45 4.46 17.43
N LEU A 435 -29.14 5.09 16.48
CA LEU A 435 -29.61 4.49 15.24
C LEU A 435 -29.03 5.30 14.08
N CYS A 436 -28.09 4.72 13.33
CA CYS A 436 -27.45 5.39 12.20
C CYS A 436 -28.13 4.98 10.89
N LEU A 437 -28.72 5.94 10.18
CA LEU A 437 -29.33 5.75 8.87
C LEU A 437 -28.57 6.45 7.73
N ASN A 438 -27.51 7.21 8.04
CA ASN A 438 -26.74 7.96 7.05
C ASN A 438 -25.23 7.78 7.25
N ALA A 439 -24.55 7.37 6.18
CA ALA A 439 -23.11 7.11 6.15
C ALA A 439 -22.26 8.30 6.62
N ASP A 440 -22.75 9.54 6.42
CA ASP A 440 -22.04 10.76 6.83
C ASP A 440 -21.97 10.93 8.36
N VAL A 441 -22.90 10.34 9.11
CA VAL A 441 -22.96 10.39 10.58
C VAL A 441 -22.22 9.20 11.21
N CYS A 442 -22.22 8.05 10.51
CA CYS A 442 -21.57 6.79 10.90
C CYS A 442 -20.05 6.94 11.22
N ASN A 443 -19.35 7.92 10.62
CA ASN A 443 -17.91 8.15 10.86
C ASN A 443 -17.58 9.03 12.08
N SER A 444 -18.58 9.52 12.82
CA SER A 444 -18.37 10.48 13.93
C SER A 444 -18.35 9.88 15.33
N SER A 445 -18.76 8.62 15.53
CA SER A 445 -18.86 8.00 16.86
C SER A 445 -17.66 7.14 17.28
N ALA A 446 -16.50 7.26 16.61
CA ALA A 446 -15.24 6.69 17.11
C ALA A 446 -14.46 7.62 18.08
N VAL A 447 -14.95 8.83 18.36
CA VAL A 447 -14.30 9.74 19.32
C VAL A 447 -15.36 10.59 20.04
N GLY A 448 -15.59 10.30 21.33
CA GLY A 448 -16.45 11.10 22.21
C GLY A 448 -16.91 10.33 23.43
#